data_AF-A0A7X0SIH8-F1
#
_entry.id   AF-A0A7X0SIH8-F1
#
_cell.length_a   1.000
_cell.length_b   1.000
_cell.length_c   1.000
_cell.angle_alpha   90.00
_cell.angle_beta   90.00
_cell.angle_gamma   90.00
#
_symmetry.space_group_name_H-M   'P 1'
#
loop_
_entity.id
_entity.type
_entity.pdbx_description
1 polymer ?
#
loop_
_entity_poly.entity_id
_entity_poly.type
_entity_poly.pdbx_seq_one_letter_code
_entity_poly.pdbx_strand_id
1 'polypeptide(L)' 'MYEEGNISCCKIIADTVTGINYLFANEGYAGGLTVLLDKDGKTVITGLQLTNFYLLKVLLATKWRLFQLY' A
#
# COMPACT_ATOMS: atom_id res chain seq x y z
N MET A 1 -10.34 -9.63 -40.88
CA MET A 1 -9.41 -10.25 -39.93
C MET A 1 -9.91 -9.86 -38.54
N TYR A 2 -10.38 -10.83 -37.76
CA TYR A 2 -10.77 -10.59 -36.38
C TYR A 2 -9.46 -10.49 -35.59
N GLU A 3 -9.13 -9.32 -35.05
CA GLU A 3 -8.06 -9.24 -34.06
C GLU A 3 -8.62 -9.90 -32.80
N GLU A 4 -8.28 -11.18 -32.62
CA GLU A 4 -8.53 -11.90 -31.39
C GLU A 4 -7.62 -11.28 -30.33
N GLY A 5 -8.09 -10.16 -29.79
CA GLY A 5 -7.39 -9.32 -28.85
C GLY A 5 -7.04 -10.16 -27.65
N ASN A 6 -5.76 -10.43 -27.49
CA ASN A 6 -5.25 -10.94 -26.23
C ASN A 6 -5.52 -9.84 -25.20
N ILE A 7 -6.58 -9.98 -24.39
CA ILE A 7 -6.95 -9.01 -23.35
C ILE A 7 -5.99 -9.22 -22.18
N SER A 8 -4.70 -8.99 -22.43
CA SER A 8 -3.66 -9.00 -21.43
C SER A 8 -3.67 -7.62 -20.76
N CYS A 9 -3.96 -7.55 -19.46
CA CYS A 9 -3.89 -6.31 -18.71
C CYS A 9 -3.04 -6.51 -17.45
N CYS A 10 -2.14 -5.56 -17.24
CA CYS A 10 -1.26 -5.50 -16.08
C CYS A 10 -1.50 -4.16 -15.39
N LYS A 11 -1.88 -4.19 -14.11
CA LYS A 11 -2.18 -2.99 -13.32
C LYS A 11 -1.57 -3.08 -11.94
N ILE A 12 -0.95 -2.00 -11.49
CA ILE A 12 -0.53 -1.84 -10.09
C ILE A 12 -1.70 -1.23 -9.32
N ILE A 13 -2.07 -1.87 -8.21
CA ILE A 13 -3.14 -1.44 -7.33
C ILE A 13 -2.57 -1.27 -5.92
N ALA A 14 -2.87 -0.17 -5.26
CA ALA A 14 -2.50 0.05 -3.87
C ALA A 14 -3.73 -0.21 -2.97
N ASP A 15 -3.56 -0.99 -1.91
CA ASP A 15 -4.56 -1.13 -0.86
C ASP A 15 -4.64 0.17 -0.06
N THR A 16 -5.85 0.71 0.08
CA THR A 16 -6.09 1.98 0.77
C THR A 16 -5.99 1.87 2.29
N VAL A 17 -6.11 0.67 2.86
CA VAL A 17 -6.03 0.43 4.31
C VAL A 17 -4.58 0.15 4.72
N THR A 18 -3.93 -0.78 4.02
CA THR A 18 -2.55 -1.20 4.37
C THR A 18 -1.47 -0.48 3.59
N GLY A 19 -1.81 0.26 2.53
CA GLY A 19 -0.83 0.87 1.63
C GLY A 19 -0.01 -0.14 0.81
N ILE A 20 -0.25 -1.45 0.95
CA ILE A 20 0.51 -2.47 0.22
C ILE A 20 0.17 -2.41 -1.27
N ASN A 21 1.20 -2.49 -2.10
CA ASN A 21 1.03 -2.56 -3.54
C ASN A 21 0.90 -4.00 -4.05
N TYR A 22 0.01 -4.18 -5.01
CA TYR A 22 -0.26 -5.44 -5.68
C TYR A 22 -0.09 -5.26 -7.20
N LEU A 23 0.44 -6.29 -7.85
CA LEU A 23 0.36 -6.45 -9.29
C LEU A 23 -0.85 -7.34 -9.59
N PHE A 24 -1.80 -6.76 -10.32
CA PHE A 24 -2.87 -7.49 -10.96
C PHE A 24 -2.46 -7.76 -12.41
N ALA A 25 -2.47 -9.02 -12.83
CA ALA A 25 -2.22 -9.42 -14.20
C ALA A 25 -3.32 -10.38 -14.65
N ASN A 26 -3.93 -10.12 -15.81
CA ASN A 26 -4.90 -11.02 -16.42
C ASN A 26 -4.52 -11.28 -17.88
N GLU A 27 -4.83 -12.48 -18.35
CA GLU A 27 -4.69 -12.93 -19.73
C GLU A 27 -5.95 -13.73 -20.09
N GLY A 28 -6.76 -13.16 -20.99
CA GLY A 28 -8.05 -13.77 -21.37
C GLY A 28 -8.99 -13.93 -20.16
N TYR A 29 -9.38 -15.17 -19.87
CA TYR A 29 -10.26 -15.53 -18.74
C TYR A 29 -9.53 -15.84 -17.43
N ALA A 30 -8.20 -15.86 -17.46
CA ALA A 30 -7.38 -16.12 -16.29
C ALA A 30 -6.78 -14.82 -15.75
N GLY A 31 -6.57 -14.75 -14.44
CA GLY A 31 -5.89 -13.63 -13.82
C GLY A 31 -5.34 -14.00 -12.45
N GLY A 32 -4.34 -13.23 -12.02
CA GLY A 32 -3.65 -13.40 -10.76
C GLY A 32 -3.38 -12.06 -10.09
N LEU A 33 -3.31 -12.12 -8.76
CA LEU A 33 -2.91 -11.01 -7.91
C LEU A 33 -1.68 -11.44 -7.12
N THR A 34 -0.61 -10.67 -7.17
CA THR A 34 0.59 -10.91 -6.37
C THR A 34 1.05 -9.65 -5.66
N VAL A 35 1.62 -9.81 -4.47
CA VAL A 35 2.15 -8.71 -3.67
C VAL A 35 3.46 -8.23 -4.28
N LEU A 36 3.66 -6.92 -4.39
CA LEU A 36 4.94 -6.36 -4.79
C LEU A 36 5.93 -6.41 -3.62
N LEU A 37 7.08 -7.03 -3.86
CA LEU A 37 8.16 -7.18 -2.89
C LEU A 37 9.38 -6.37 -3.33
N ASP A 38 10.09 -5.79 -2.36
CA ASP A 38 11.40 -5.21 -2.55
C ASP A 38 12.49 -6.32 -2.56
N LYS A 39 13.73 -5.95 -2.87
CA LYS A 39 14.91 -6.82 -2.91
C LYS A 39 15.13 -7.65 -1.64
N ASP A 40 14.66 -7.17 -0.48
CA ASP A 40 14.80 -7.85 0.81
C ASP A 40 13.60 -8.77 1.14
N GLY A 41 12.67 -8.97 0.18
CA GLY A 41 11.46 -9.79 0.36
C GLY A 41 10.37 -9.14 1.20
N LYS A 42 10.48 -7.83 1.47
CA LYS A 42 9.46 -7.06 2.21
C LYS A 42 8.43 -6.48 1.25
N THR A 43 7.19 -6.33 1.73
CA THR A 43 6.11 -5.72 0.95
C THR A 43 6.37 -4.24 0.67
N VAL A 44 6.14 -3.82 -0.57
CA VAL A 44 6.25 -2.41 -0.97
C VAL A 44 4.98 -1.69 -0.54
N ILE A 45 5.14 -0.66 0.30
CA ILE A 45 4.04 0.12 0.88
C ILE A 45 4.10 1.55 0.35
N THR A 46 3.01 2.02 -0.26
CA THR A 46 2.81 3.41 -0.67
C THR A 46 1.75 4.05 0.22
N GLY A 47 2.08 5.14 0.90
CA GLY A 47 1.07 5.98 1.55
C GLY A 47 0.72 5.69 3.01
N LEU A 48 1.40 4.78 3.71
CA LEU A 48 1.26 4.68 5.16
C LEU A 48 2.06 5.79 5.88
N GLN A 49 1.49 7.00 5.90
CA GLN A 49 1.95 8.07 6.80
C GLN A 49 1.46 7.87 8.25
N LEU A 50 0.57 6.89 8.47
CA LEU A 50 -0.09 6.66 9.77
C LEU A 50 0.92 6.43 10.89
N THR A 51 2.01 5.72 10.63
CA THR A 51 3.05 5.44 11.64
C THR A 51 3.69 6.72 12.18
N ASN A 52 4.01 7.67 11.30
CA ASN A 52 4.67 8.91 11.72
C ASN A 52 3.68 9.89 12.36
N PHE A 53 2.44 9.94 11.87
CA PHE A 53 1.40 10.83 12.38
C PHE A 53 0.85 10.40 13.75
N TYR A 54 0.66 9.09 13.98
CA TYR A 54 0.20 8.57 15.28
C TYR A 54 1.24 8.79 16.38
N LEU A 55 2.52 8.51 16.10
CA LEU A 55 3.59 8.76 17.07
C LEU A 55 3.72 10.24 17.40
N LEU A 56 3.60 11.14 16.41
CA LEU A 56 3.57 12.59 16.64
C LEU A 56 2.36 13.01 17.50
N LYS A 57 1.16 12.48 17.24
CA LYS A 57 -0.03 12.77 18.05
C LYS A 57 0.12 12.30 19.49
N VAL A 58 0.64 11.09 19.71
CA VAL A 58 0.90 10.55 21.05
C VAL A 58 1.95 11.37 21.79
N LEU A 59 3.03 11.74 21.12
CA LEU A 59 4.12 12.53 21.70
C LEU A 59 3.69 13.96 22.01
N LEU A 60 2.87 14.58 21.15
CA LEU A 60 2.23 15.86 21.45
C LEU A 60 1.30 15.73 22.65
N ALA A 61 0.42 14.72 22.71
CA ALA A 61 -0.51 14.52 23.81
C ALA A 61 0.20 14.31 25.17
N THR A 62 1.29 13.55 25.20
CA THR A 62 2.10 13.37 26.43
C THR A 62 2.87 14.64 26.79
N LYS A 63 3.39 15.39 25.81
CA LYS A 63 4.04 16.69 26.05
C LYS A 63 3.07 17.73 26.63
N TRP A 64 1.84 17.80 26.13
CA TRP A 64 0.79 18.66 26.71
C TRP A 64 0.43 18.25 28.13
N ARG A 65 0.35 16.95 28.41
CA ARG A 65 0.06 16.44 29.76
C ARG A 65 1.16 16.79 30.77
N LEU A 66 2.42 16.79 30.34
CA LEU A 66 3.56 17.20 31.19
C LEU A 66 3.61 18.71 31.39
N PHE A 67 3.17 19.52 30.41
CA PHE A 67 3.08 20.97 30.54
C PHE A 67 2.01 21.43 31.54
N GLN A 68 0.96 20.64 31.76
CA GLN A 68 -0.07 20.92 32.80
C GLN A 68 0.41 20.60 34.23
N LEU A 69 1.58 19.98 34.39
CA LEU A 69 2.14 19.56 35.68
C LEU A 69 3.28 20.49 36.17
N TYR A 70 3.62 21.52 35.38
CA TYR A 70 4.60 22.56 35.69
C TYR A 70 3.90 23.91 35.80
#